data_AF-A0A2G2WUA2-F1
#
_entry.id   AF-A0A2G2WUA2-F1
#
_cell.length_a   1.000
_cell.length_b   1.000
_cell.length_c   1.000
_cell.angle_alpha   90.00
_cell.angle_beta   90.00
_cell.angle_gamma   90.00
#
_symmetry.space_group_name_H-M   'P 1'
#
loop_
_entity.id
_entity.type
_entity.pdbx_description
1 polymer ?
#
loop_
_entity_poly.entity_id
_entity_poly.type
_entity_poly.pdbx_seq_one_letter_code
_entity_poly.pdbx_strand_id
1 'polypeptide(L)'
;MSLFRQLLRKTPTAQTLNAPFRSISTGGAVLKGHHNNHQNNHEFLPPNDYLNSWTTPKNPKEAEAKLARLRREYAKKVKEVRKEYIEEMEVMRIEKMRKDEAKKEAQRIANEERKVAKAAEKKAKAKEREAAEEEFRKTLLKERQEKLEYWRMREKNFAEKKKEKNNLLRSQSSMWIDEKDLEQKSAEAIAVGVQL
;
A
#
# COMPACT_ATOMS: atom_id res chain seq x y z
N MET A 1 0.04 48.32 21.46
CA MET A 1 0.75 48.59 22.73
C MET A 1 -0.25 48.49 23.87
N SER A 2 0.10 47.78 24.94
CA SER A 2 -0.59 47.69 26.26
C SER A 2 -1.95 46.97 26.29
N LEU A 3 -2.08 45.69 26.67
CA LEU A 3 -1.91 45.03 27.98
C LEU A 3 -2.71 45.69 29.13
N PHE A 4 -3.67 44.93 29.70
CA PHE A 4 -3.88 44.62 31.14
C PHE A 4 -5.26 43.95 31.30
N ARG A 5 -5.36 42.62 31.25
CA ARG A 5 -5.40 41.66 32.39
C ARG A 5 -6.47 41.95 33.46
N GLN A 6 -7.67 41.40 33.25
CA GLN A 6 -8.60 41.06 34.33
C GLN A 6 -8.17 39.75 34.98
N LEU A 7 -7.97 39.77 36.30
CA LEU A 7 -7.70 38.59 37.13
C LEU A 7 -9.02 38.10 37.72
N LEU A 8 -9.57 37.00 37.19
CA LEU A 8 -10.55 36.17 37.88
C LEU A 8 -9.88 34.84 38.22
N ARG A 9 -9.47 34.70 39.49
CA ARG A 9 -9.05 33.43 40.07
C ARG A 9 -10.28 32.53 40.20
N LYS A 10 -10.34 31.44 39.44
CA LYS A 10 -11.21 30.29 39.71
C LYS A 10 -10.34 29.14 40.20
N THR A 11 -10.71 28.59 41.35
CA THR A 11 -10.13 27.39 41.98
C THR A 11 -10.50 26.14 41.19
N PRO A 12 -9.59 25.16 40.98
CA PRO A 12 -9.96 23.88 40.39
C PRO A 12 -10.50 22.94 41.48
N THR A 13 -11.81 22.68 41.42
CA THR A 13 -12.44 21.50 42.05
C THR A 13 -11.99 20.24 41.33
N ALA A 14 -11.61 19.23 42.11
CA ALA A 14 -11.17 17.92 41.66
C ALA A 14 -12.12 17.30 40.62
N GLN A 15 -11.59 17.02 39.42
CA GLN A 15 -12.25 16.16 38.44
C GLN A 15 -11.23 15.15 37.91
N THR A 16 -11.56 13.90 38.18
CA THR A 16 -10.92 12.67 37.75
C THR A 16 -10.70 12.64 36.24
N LEU A 17 -9.45 12.58 35.80
CA LEU A 17 -9.07 12.33 34.41
C LEU A 17 -9.03 10.83 34.15
N ASN A 18 -10.15 10.24 33.73
CA ASN A 18 -10.14 8.97 33.03
C ASN A 18 -9.83 9.22 31.56
N ALA A 19 -8.55 9.19 31.20
CA ALA A 19 -8.13 9.16 29.79
C ALA A 19 -8.16 7.70 29.29
N PRO A 20 -8.88 7.36 28.20
CA PRO A 20 -8.75 6.05 27.60
C PRO A 20 -7.44 5.98 26.82
N PHE A 21 -6.49 5.18 27.31
CA PHE A 21 -5.30 4.80 26.56
C PHE A 21 -5.72 4.13 25.26
N ARG A 22 -5.41 4.78 24.14
CA ARG A 22 -5.61 4.29 22.78
C ARG A 22 -4.52 3.27 22.48
N SER A 23 -4.77 1.99 22.76
CA SER A 23 -3.87 0.89 22.39
C SER A 23 -3.97 0.60 20.90
N ILE A 24 -2.97 1.05 20.13
CA ILE A 24 -2.78 0.65 18.73
C ILE A 24 -2.12 -0.74 18.74
N SER A 25 -2.92 -1.80 18.64
CA SER A 25 -2.40 -3.14 18.39
C SER A 25 -2.04 -3.27 16.91
N THR A 26 -0.83 -2.85 16.56
CA THR A 26 -0.20 -3.27 15.31
C THR A 26 -0.01 -4.79 15.41
N GLY A 27 -0.65 -5.55 14.51
CA GLY A 27 -0.48 -7.00 14.42
C GLY A 27 1.00 -7.35 14.30
N GLY A 28 1.59 -7.74 15.42
CA GLY A 28 2.99 -8.11 15.51
C GLY A 28 3.18 -9.43 14.78
N ALA A 29 3.78 -9.36 13.60
CA ALA A 29 4.54 -10.49 13.06
C ALA A 29 5.37 -11.06 14.22
N VAL A 30 5.11 -12.32 14.57
CA VAL A 30 5.86 -13.05 15.58
C VAL A 30 7.31 -13.09 15.10
N LEU A 31 8.11 -12.11 15.53
CA LEU A 31 9.55 -12.18 15.45
C LEU A 31 9.92 -13.40 16.27
N LYS A 32 10.21 -14.52 15.58
CA LYS A 32 10.80 -15.69 16.21
C LYS A 32 12.05 -15.19 16.93
N GLY A 33 11.93 -15.00 18.24
CA GLY A 33 13.06 -14.67 19.09
C GLY A 33 14.12 -15.72 18.80
N HIS A 34 15.33 -15.29 18.48
CA HIS A 34 16.48 -16.17 18.33
C HIS A 34 16.74 -16.75 19.72
N HIS A 35 16.05 -17.85 20.05
CA HIS A 35 16.28 -18.57 21.31
C HIS A 35 17.66 -19.18 21.16
N ASN A 36 18.65 -18.48 21.71
CA ASN A 36 20.02 -18.94 21.80
C ASN A 36 20.00 -20.15 22.73
N ASN A 37 19.90 -21.34 22.13
CA ASN A 37 19.86 -22.60 22.83
C ASN A 37 21.27 -23.01 23.29
N HIS A 38 21.95 -22.11 23.99
CA HIS A 38 23.31 -22.29 24.47
C HIS A 38 23.40 -23.45 25.46
N GLN A 39 22.32 -23.74 26.19
CA GLN A 39 22.31 -24.84 27.16
C GLN A 39 22.38 -26.24 26.53
N ASN A 40 22.01 -26.40 25.25
CA ASN A 40 21.99 -27.71 24.61
C ASN A 40 23.30 -28.08 23.88
N ASN A 41 24.24 -27.14 23.75
CA ASN A 41 25.49 -27.37 23.00
C ASN A 41 26.74 -27.39 23.90
N HIS A 42 26.57 -27.36 25.22
CA HIS A 42 27.70 -27.48 26.14
C HIS A 42 27.84 -28.92 26.61
N GLU A 43 28.82 -29.62 26.07
CA GLU A 43 29.31 -30.87 26.65
C GLU A 43 30.17 -30.53 27.88
N PHE A 44 29.70 -30.92 29.06
CA PHE A 44 30.47 -30.73 30.28
C PHE A 44 31.62 -31.74 30.32
N LEU A 45 32.82 -31.23 30.57
CA LEU A 45 33.99 -32.09 30.80
C LEU A 45 33.81 -32.89 32.11
N PRO A 46 34.36 -34.12 32.18
CA PRO A 46 34.32 -34.91 33.40
C PRO A 46 35.03 -34.19 34.56
N PRO A 47 34.66 -34.50 35.83
CA PRO A 47 35.32 -33.94 37.00
C PRO A 47 36.84 -34.10 36.95
N ASN A 48 37.58 -33.05 37.30
CA ASN A 48 39.04 -33.05 37.23
C ASN A 48 39.66 -33.47 38.57
N ASP A 49 40.29 -34.65 38.61
CA ASP A 49 40.95 -35.21 39.80
C ASP A 49 42.27 -34.50 40.18
N TYR A 50 42.74 -33.58 39.33
CA TYR A 50 44.02 -32.90 39.52
C TYR A 50 44.13 -32.15 40.86
N LEU A 51 43.04 -31.55 41.34
CA LEU A 51 43.03 -30.79 42.61
C LEU A 51 43.34 -31.65 43.85
N ASN A 52 43.18 -32.97 43.77
CA ASN A 52 43.41 -33.89 44.89
C ASN A 52 44.74 -34.67 44.77
N SER A 53 45.52 -34.43 43.72
CA SER A 53 46.71 -35.23 43.38
C SER A 53 48.02 -34.74 44.01
N TRP A 54 48.02 -33.59 44.71
CA TRP A 54 49.24 -33.01 45.26
C TRP A 54 49.67 -33.68 46.57
N THR A 55 50.85 -34.30 46.56
CA THR A 55 51.49 -34.86 47.76
C THR A 55 52.65 -33.97 48.19
N THR A 56 52.69 -33.59 49.48
CA THR A 56 53.73 -32.72 50.04
C THR A 56 55.08 -33.44 50.07
N PRO A 57 56.10 -33.00 49.30
CA PRO A 57 57.41 -33.63 49.31
C PRO A 57 58.14 -33.36 50.64
N LYS A 58 58.90 -34.35 51.13
CA LYS A 58 59.59 -34.28 52.44
C LYS A 58 60.84 -33.38 52.40
N ASN A 59 61.47 -33.22 51.23
CA ASN A 59 62.69 -32.45 51.03
C ASN A 59 62.39 -31.08 50.36
N PRO A 60 62.92 -29.95 50.87
CA PRO A 60 62.59 -28.61 50.35
C PRO A 60 63.07 -28.38 48.91
N LYS A 61 64.26 -28.88 48.55
CA LYS A 61 64.84 -28.74 47.20
C LYS A 61 64.04 -29.51 46.13
N GLU A 62 63.45 -30.65 46.50
CA GLU A 62 62.60 -31.44 45.61
C GLU A 62 61.23 -30.78 45.39
N ALA A 63 60.69 -30.15 46.44
CA ALA A 63 59.43 -29.39 46.34
C ALA A 63 59.58 -28.21 45.37
N GLU A 64 60.69 -27.47 45.45
CA GLU A 64 60.98 -26.37 44.53
C GLU A 64 61.12 -26.85 43.08
N ALA A 65 61.84 -27.94 42.83
CA ALA A 65 61.99 -28.51 41.49
C ALA A 65 60.66 -28.97 40.89
N LYS A 66 59.81 -29.64 41.69
CA LYS A 66 58.46 -30.07 41.27
C LYS A 66 57.57 -28.86 40.97
N LEU A 67 57.61 -27.82 41.79
CA LEU A 67 56.84 -26.59 41.59
C LEU A 67 57.31 -25.81 40.34
N ALA A 68 58.62 -25.69 40.14
CA ALA A 68 59.19 -25.04 38.96
C ALA A 68 58.81 -25.78 37.67
N ARG A 69 58.87 -27.11 37.68
CA ARG A 69 58.40 -27.95 36.57
C ARG A 69 56.90 -27.73 36.31
N LEU A 70 56.09 -27.74 37.36
CA LEU A 70 54.65 -27.55 37.25
C LEU A 70 54.28 -26.19 36.66
N ARG A 71 54.93 -25.11 37.13
CA ARG A 71 54.73 -23.76 36.59
C ARG A 71 55.05 -23.68 35.10
N ARG A 72 56.15 -24.32 34.67
CA ARG A 72 56.54 -24.38 33.25
C ARG A 72 55.55 -25.17 32.40
N GLU A 73 55.14 -26.36 32.86
CA GLU A 73 54.18 -27.20 32.15
C GLU A 73 52.82 -26.53 32.05
N TYR A 74 52.34 -25.90 33.13
CA TYR A 74 51.09 -25.15 33.13
C TYR A 74 51.16 -23.95 32.16
N ALA A 75 52.23 -23.18 32.20
CA ALA A 75 52.42 -22.05 31.28
C ALA A 75 52.42 -22.50 29.80
N LYS A 76 53.00 -23.66 29.50
CA LYS A 76 52.96 -24.26 28.15
C LYS A 76 51.53 -24.64 27.75
N LYS A 77 50.83 -25.40 28.60
CA LYS A 77 49.43 -25.84 28.35
C LYS A 77 48.50 -24.64 28.15
N VAL A 78 48.56 -23.63 29.01
CA VAL A 78 47.75 -22.42 28.87
C VAL A 78 48.08 -21.66 27.59
N LYS A 79 49.34 -21.64 27.16
CA LYS A 79 49.74 -21.00 25.91
C LYS A 79 49.19 -21.74 24.70
N GLU A 80 49.16 -23.07 24.72
CA GLU A 80 48.54 -23.90 23.68
C GLU A 80 47.04 -23.65 23.59
N VAL A 81 46.32 -23.76 24.72
CA VAL A 81 44.87 -23.48 24.79
C VAL A 81 44.54 -22.07 24.29
N ARG A 82 45.37 -21.07 24.62
CA ARG A 82 45.16 -19.70 24.12
C ARG A 82 45.30 -19.60 22.60
N LYS A 83 46.22 -20.34 21.99
CA LYS A 83 46.39 -20.35 20.53
C LYS A 83 45.18 -21.00 19.86
N GLU A 84 44.78 -22.17 20.34
CA GLU A 84 43.59 -22.89 19.85
C GLU A 84 42.35 -21.99 19.92
N TYR A 85 42.12 -21.34 21.06
CA TYR A 85 41.00 -20.41 21.20
C TYR A 85 41.05 -19.25 20.19
N ILE A 86 42.23 -18.67 19.91
CA ILE A 86 42.36 -17.60 18.92
C ILE A 86 42.00 -18.12 17.52
N GLU A 87 42.46 -19.31 17.17
CA GLU A 87 42.18 -19.95 15.89
C GLU A 87 40.68 -20.27 15.74
N GLU A 88 40.05 -20.86 16.76
CA GLU A 88 38.60 -21.14 16.80
C GLU A 88 37.78 -19.86 16.63
N MET A 89 38.15 -18.79 17.35
CA MET A 89 37.47 -17.51 17.25
C MET A 89 37.60 -16.89 15.84
N GLU A 90 38.75 -17.06 15.19
CA GLU A 90 38.96 -16.56 13.82
C GLU A 90 38.18 -17.39 12.80
N VAL A 91 38.13 -18.72 12.94
CA VAL A 91 37.28 -19.59 12.10
C VAL A 91 35.82 -19.19 12.22
N MET A 92 35.31 -19.00 13.45
CA MET A 92 33.94 -18.54 13.67
C MET A 92 33.66 -17.17 13.05
N ARG A 93 34.64 -16.24 13.11
CA ARG A 93 34.51 -14.93 12.46
C ARG A 93 34.42 -15.09 10.93
N ILE A 94 35.29 -15.88 10.32
CA ILE A 94 35.30 -16.12 8.87
C ILE A 94 34.00 -16.76 8.42
N GLU A 95 33.50 -17.76 9.15
CA GLU A 95 32.20 -18.39 8.85
C GLU A 95 31.05 -17.40 8.91
N LYS A 96 31.04 -16.52 9.91
CA LYS A 96 30.04 -15.46 10.03
C LYS A 96 30.08 -14.53 8.81
N MET A 97 31.28 -14.08 8.41
CA MET A 97 31.45 -13.24 7.22
C MET A 97 30.92 -13.92 5.95
N ARG A 98 31.27 -15.19 5.72
CA ARG A 98 30.76 -15.97 4.57
C ARG A 98 29.23 -16.07 4.57
N LYS A 99 28.63 -16.34 5.74
CA LYS A 99 27.17 -16.41 5.89
C LYS A 99 26.51 -15.05 5.62
N ASP A 100 27.11 -13.96 6.08
CA ASP A 100 26.58 -12.61 5.90
C ASP A 100 26.71 -12.14 4.45
N GLU A 101 27.81 -12.47 3.76
CA GLU A 101 28.00 -12.24 2.32
C GLU A 101 26.96 -12.99 1.49
N ALA A 102 26.78 -14.29 1.73
CA ALA A 102 25.79 -15.10 1.04
C ALA A 102 24.36 -14.55 1.24
N LYS A 103 24.02 -14.12 2.46
CA LYS A 103 22.72 -13.47 2.73
C LYS A 103 22.57 -12.14 1.97
N LYS A 104 23.61 -11.32 1.94
CA LYS A 104 23.60 -10.02 1.25
C LYS A 104 23.40 -10.20 -0.26
N GLU A 105 24.08 -11.17 -0.87
CA GLU A 105 23.92 -11.49 -2.29
C GLU A 105 22.54 -12.05 -2.61
N ALA A 106 22.03 -12.98 -1.80
CA ALA A 106 20.67 -13.51 -1.95
C ALA A 106 19.62 -12.39 -1.85
N GLN A 107 19.78 -11.46 -0.91
CA GLN A 107 18.89 -10.30 -0.78
C GLN A 107 19.00 -9.35 -1.99
N ARG A 108 20.19 -9.17 -2.56
CA ARG A 108 20.37 -8.35 -3.77
C ARG A 108 19.60 -8.95 -4.94
N ILE A 109 19.77 -10.25 -5.20
CA ILE A 109 19.08 -10.96 -6.28
C ILE A 109 17.56 -10.85 -6.11
N ALA A 110 17.03 -11.16 -4.92
CA ALA A 110 15.60 -11.06 -4.65
C ALA A 110 15.05 -9.63 -4.84
N ASN A 111 15.84 -8.60 -4.50
CA ASN A 111 15.46 -7.22 -4.70
C ASN A 111 15.46 -6.81 -6.17
N GLU A 112 16.41 -7.31 -6.97
CA GLU A 112 16.47 -7.10 -8.41
C GLU A 112 15.28 -7.76 -9.11
N GLU A 113 14.96 -9.02 -8.77
CA GLU A 113 13.78 -9.72 -9.27
C GLU A 113 12.48 -8.97 -8.94
N ARG A 114 12.33 -8.49 -7.69
CA ARG A 114 11.19 -7.66 -7.29
C ARG A 114 11.09 -6.36 -8.08
N LYS A 115 12.22 -5.72 -8.41
CA LYS A 115 12.23 -4.50 -9.22
C LYS A 115 11.80 -4.79 -10.66
N VAL A 116 12.30 -5.87 -11.25
CA VAL A 116 11.91 -6.31 -12.60
C VAL A 116 10.42 -6.65 -12.66
N ALA A 117 9.91 -7.42 -11.69
CA ALA A 117 8.49 -7.75 -11.59
C ALA A 117 7.61 -6.48 -11.47
N LYS A 118 7.98 -5.54 -10.59
CA LYS A 118 7.28 -4.26 -10.44
C LYS A 118 7.33 -3.40 -11.70
N ALA A 119 8.44 -3.42 -12.43
CA ALA A 119 8.56 -2.69 -13.69
C ALA A 119 7.66 -3.29 -14.78
N ALA A 120 7.62 -4.62 -14.88
CA ALA A 120 6.73 -5.33 -15.79
C ALA A 120 5.24 -5.06 -15.46
N GLU A 121 4.86 -5.11 -14.18
CA GLU A 121 3.51 -4.78 -13.72
C GLU A 121 3.12 -3.32 -14.05
N LYS A 122 4.01 -2.37 -13.80
CA LYS A 122 3.80 -0.96 -14.17
C LYS A 122 3.61 -0.78 -15.68
N LYS A 123 4.39 -1.49 -16.50
CA LYS A 123 4.27 -1.46 -17.97
C LYS A 123 2.94 -2.06 -18.44
N ALA A 124 2.51 -3.17 -17.84
CA ALA A 124 1.20 -3.76 -18.13
C ALA A 124 0.06 -2.81 -17.77
N LYS A 125 0.11 -2.19 -16.59
CA LYS A 125 -0.87 -1.20 -16.15
C LYS A 125 -0.89 0.06 -17.00
N ALA A 126 0.26 0.49 -17.52
CA ALA A 126 0.33 1.62 -18.45
C ALA A 126 -0.41 1.31 -19.76
N LYS A 127 -0.22 0.10 -20.31
CA LYS A 127 -0.94 -0.35 -21.51
C LYS A 127 -2.44 -0.48 -21.27
N GLU A 128 -2.85 -0.93 -20.09
CA GLU A 128 -4.27 -1.00 -19.71
C GLU A 128 -4.90 0.40 -19.68
N ARG A 129 -4.19 1.41 -19.15
CA ARG A 129 -4.66 2.81 -19.17
C ARG A 129 -4.76 3.36 -20.59
N GLU A 130 -3.77 3.08 -21.43
CA GLU A 130 -3.78 3.49 -22.83
C GLU A 130 -4.99 2.88 -23.57
N ALA A 131 -5.24 1.58 -23.38
CA ALA A 131 -6.42 0.92 -23.93
C ALA A 131 -7.74 1.54 -23.42
N ALA A 132 -7.83 1.84 -22.12
CA ALA A 132 -9.00 2.50 -21.54
C ALA A 132 -9.23 3.91 -22.12
N GLU A 133 -8.16 4.67 -22.37
CA GLU A 133 -8.25 5.97 -23.03
C GLU A 133 -8.72 5.86 -24.49
N GLU A 134 -8.25 4.85 -25.22
CA GLU A 134 -8.73 4.58 -26.58
C GLU A 134 -10.20 4.20 -26.62
N GLU A 135 -10.65 3.35 -25.70
CA GLU A 135 -12.06 3.01 -25.54
C GLU A 135 -12.90 4.25 -25.22
N PHE A 136 -12.41 5.10 -24.32
CA PHE A 136 -13.06 6.37 -23.98
C PHE A 136 -13.15 7.32 -25.20
N ARG A 137 -12.13 7.35 -26.06
CA ARG A 137 -12.19 8.14 -27.31
C ARG A 137 -13.24 7.58 -28.28
N LYS A 138 -13.34 6.26 -28.41
CA LYS A 138 -14.34 5.61 -29.27
C LYS A 138 -15.76 5.91 -28.80
N THR A 139 -16.02 5.83 -27.50
CA THR A 139 -17.34 6.17 -26.94
C THR A 139 -17.69 7.64 -27.16
N LEU A 140 -16.74 8.57 -27.02
CA LEU A 140 -16.96 9.98 -27.32
C LEU A 140 -17.31 10.25 -28.79
N LEU A 141 -16.67 9.54 -29.73
CA LEU A 141 -17.00 9.68 -31.15
C LEU A 141 -18.41 9.15 -31.44
N LYS A 142 -18.80 8.03 -30.84
CA LYS A 142 -20.13 7.45 -30.96
C LYS A 142 -21.21 8.40 -30.41
N GLU A 143 -21.02 8.93 -29.21
CA GLU A 143 -21.91 9.93 -28.59
C GLU A 143 -22.08 11.19 -29.47
N ARG A 144 -21.00 11.66 -30.09
CA ARG A 144 -21.07 12.78 -31.03
C ARG A 144 -21.89 12.44 -32.27
N GLN A 145 -21.72 11.25 -32.83
CA GLN A 145 -22.49 10.79 -33.99
C GLN A 145 -23.98 10.68 -33.66
N GLU A 146 -24.33 10.04 -32.55
CA GLU A 146 -25.73 9.89 -32.09
C GLU A 146 -26.39 11.26 -31.89
N LYS A 147 -25.68 12.24 -31.31
CA LYS A 147 -26.19 13.61 -31.18
C LYS A 147 -26.41 14.29 -32.53
N LEU A 148 -25.49 14.13 -33.47
CA LEU A 148 -25.65 14.70 -34.82
C LEU A 148 -26.85 14.07 -35.55
N GLU A 149 -27.03 12.76 -35.44
CA GLU A 149 -28.19 12.06 -36.02
C GLU A 149 -29.50 12.50 -35.38
N TYR A 150 -29.53 12.63 -34.05
CA TYR A 150 -30.65 13.19 -33.33
C TYR A 150 -31.03 14.59 -33.83
N TRP A 151 -30.04 15.47 -34.03
CA TRP A 151 -30.28 16.82 -34.58
C TRP A 151 -30.84 16.79 -36.00
N ARG A 152 -30.30 15.94 -36.89
CA ARG A 152 -30.83 15.77 -38.26
C ARG A 152 -32.28 15.29 -38.25
N MET A 153 -32.60 14.31 -37.41
CA MET A 153 -33.98 13.82 -37.26
C MET A 153 -34.90 14.90 -36.70
N ARG A 154 -34.41 15.68 -35.74
CA ARG A 154 -35.17 16.79 -35.15
C ARG A 154 -35.47 17.88 -36.18
N GLU A 155 -34.51 18.26 -37.00
CA GLU A 155 -34.71 19.23 -38.08
C GLU A 155 -35.71 18.74 -39.12
N LYS A 156 -35.62 17.47 -39.54
CA LYS A 156 -36.61 16.85 -40.44
C LYS A 156 -38.01 16.90 -39.84
N ASN A 157 -38.17 16.48 -38.58
CA ASN A 157 -39.45 16.50 -37.88
C ASN A 157 -40.02 17.93 -37.77
N PHE A 158 -39.16 18.94 -37.52
CA PHE A 158 -39.60 20.34 -37.52
C PHE A 158 -40.03 20.81 -38.91
N ALA A 159 -39.30 20.46 -39.95
CA ALA A 159 -39.63 20.79 -41.33
C ALA A 159 -40.95 20.14 -41.76
N GLU A 160 -41.16 18.87 -41.43
CA GLU A 160 -42.40 18.12 -41.68
C GLU A 160 -43.59 18.76 -40.95
N LYS A 161 -43.47 19.01 -39.64
CA LYS A 161 -44.52 19.71 -38.87
C LYS A 161 -44.85 21.09 -39.44
N LYS A 162 -43.85 21.83 -39.94
CA LYS A 162 -44.06 23.12 -40.59
C LYS A 162 -44.81 22.96 -41.92
N LYS A 163 -44.47 21.94 -42.73
CA LYS A 163 -45.18 21.61 -43.97
C LYS A 163 -46.61 21.18 -43.70
N GLU A 164 -46.85 20.29 -42.73
CA GLU A 164 -48.19 19.85 -42.32
C GLU A 164 -49.06 21.03 -41.89
N LYS A 165 -48.55 21.91 -41.02
CA LYS A 165 -49.26 23.13 -40.61
C LYS A 165 -49.57 24.04 -41.78
N ASN A 166 -48.62 24.24 -42.70
CA ASN A 166 -48.83 25.08 -43.88
C ASN A 166 -49.87 24.46 -44.83
N ASN A 167 -49.82 23.14 -45.04
CA ASN A 167 -50.80 22.42 -45.85
C ASN A 167 -52.21 22.47 -45.23
N LEU A 168 -52.31 22.29 -43.91
CA LEU A 168 -53.57 22.44 -43.18
C LEU A 168 -54.10 23.86 -43.32
N LEU A 169 -53.26 24.88 -43.12
CA LEU A 169 -53.63 26.27 -43.30
C LEU A 169 -54.11 26.54 -44.72
N ARG A 170 -53.43 26.01 -45.74
CA ARG A 170 -53.81 26.18 -47.16
C ARG A 170 -55.13 25.50 -47.52
N SER A 171 -55.41 24.33 -46.93
CA SER A 171 -56.69 23.63 -47.08
C SER A 171 -57.83 24.33 -46.34
N GLN A 172 -57.55 24.95 -45.19
CA GLN A 172 -58.56 25.75 -44.49
C GLN A 172 -58.76 27.11 -45.16
N SER A 173 -57.69 27.76 -45.64
CA SER A 173 -57.76 29.04 -46.32
C SER A 173 -58.51 28.98 -47.64
N SER A 174 -58.55 27.83 -48.33
CA SER A 174 -59.41 27.66 -49.50
C SER A 174 -60.92 27.71 -49.18
N MET A 175 -61.31 27.57 -47.90
CA MET A 175 -62.68 27.82 -47.45
C MET A 175 -62.89 29.24 -46.91
N TRP A 176 -61.84 30.08 -46.86
CA TRP A 176 -62.00 31.46 -46.40
C TRP A 176 -62.81 32.25 -47.42
N ILE A 177 -63.70 33.07 -46.90
CA ILE A 177 -64.67 33.83 -47.67
C ILE A 177 -64.11 35.24 -47.78
N ASP A 178 -63.95 35.74 -49.00
CA ASP A 178 -63.55 37.13 -49.21
C ASP A 178 -64.66 38.08 -48.74
N GLU A 179 -64.28 39.25 -48.25
CA GLU A 179 -65.21 40.20 -47.61
C GLU A 179 -66.39 40.61 -48.52
N LYS A 180 -66.16 40.63 -49.83
CA LYS A 180 -67.19 40.93 -50.84
C LYS A 180 -68.24 39.82 -50.99
N ASP A 181 -67.87 38.58 -50.68
CA ASP A 181 -68.72 37.39 -50.86
C ASP A 181 -69.30 36.90 -49.52
N LEU A 182 -68.98 37.59 -48.43
CA LEU A 182 -69.30 37.19 -47.05
C LEU A 182 -70.80 37.30 -46.75
N GLU A 183 -71.43 38.39 -47.19
CA GLU A 183 -72.88 38.57 -47.06
C GLU A 183 -73.64 37.49 -47.84
N GLN A 184 -73.20 37.19 -49.07
CA GLN A 184 -73.85 36.20 -49.94
C GLN A 184 -73.77 34.78 -49.36
N LYS A 185 -72.59 34.35 -48.89
CA LYS A 185 -72.44 33.04 -48.23
C LYS A 185 -73.14 32.96 -46.87
N SER A 186 -73.26 34.08 -46.13
CA SER A 186 -73.98 34.10 -44.85
C SER A 186 -75.49 33.83 -45.04
N ALA A 187 -76.09 34.43 -46.07
CA ALA A 187 -77.48 34.18 -46.43
C ALA A 187 -77.69 32.73 -46.90
N GLU A 188 -76.74 32.17 -47.67
CA GLU A 188 -76.78 30.78 -48.14
C GLU A 188 -76.71 29.77 -46.97
N ALA A 189 -75.82 30.00 -46.00
CA ALA A 189 -75.72 29.16 -44.81
C ALA A 189 -76.98 29.20 -43.93
N ILE A 190 -77.61 30.37 -43.80
CA ILE A 190 -78.89 30.53 -43.10
C ILE A 190 -80.00 29.76 -43.82
N ALA A 191 -80.02 29.79 -45.15
CA ALA A 191 -81.02 29.06 -45.95
C ALA A 191 -80.84 27.53 -45.83
N VAL A 192 -79.61 27.03 -45.86
CA VAL A 192 -79.31 25.59 -45.70
C VAL A 192 -79.63 25.10 -44.28
N GLY A 193 -79.40 25.94 -43.25
CA GLY A 193 -79.74 25.62 -41.86
C GLY A 193 -81.24 25.53 -41.55
N VAL A 194 -82.10 26.01 -42.46
CA VAL A 194 -83.57 25.95 -42.34
C VAL A 194 -84.16 24.68 -43.00
N GLN A 195 -83.33 23.89 -43.70
CA GLN A 195 -83.74 22.66 -44.40
C GLN A 195 -83.31 21.35 -43.69
N LEU A 196 -82.81 21.44 -42.45
CA LEU A 196 -82.68 20.33 -41.50
C LEU A 196 -83.70 20.51 -40.36
#